data_AF-A0A970DYR5-F1
#
_entry.id   AF-A0A970DYR5-F1
#
_cell.length_a   1.000
_cell.length_b   1.000
_cell.length_c   1.000
_cell.angle_alpha   90.00
_cell.angle_beta   90.00
_cell.angle_gamma   90.00
#
_symmetry.space_group_name_H-M   'P 1'
#
loop_
_entity.id
_entity.type
_entity.pdbx_description
1 polymer ?
#
loop_
_entity_poly.entity_id
_entity_poly.type
_entity_poly.pdbx_seq_one_letter_code
_entity_poly.pdbx_strand_id
1 'polypeptide(L)' 'MKEYQELKFEEALAKLEQVVRQLESGELTLDESLKLFESGIVLARICSQKLDEAEGKIQLLIGEEGERSAFQSEEEASL' A
#
# COMPACT_ATOMS: atom_id res chain seq x y z
N MET A 1 11.50 7.26 12.34
CA MET A 1 10.34 6.36 12.10
C MET A 1 9.07 7.10 11.66
N LYS A 2 8.68 8.23 12.27
CA LYS A 2 7.51 9.02 11.83
C LYS A 2 7.56 9.51 10.37
N GLU A 3 8.75 9.75 9.84
CA GLU A 3 8.97 10.34 8.50
C GLU A 3 8.54 9.45 7.32
N TYR A 4 8.33 8.15 7.55
CA TYR A 4 7.91 7.22 6.50
C TYR A 4 6.39 6.98 6.46
N GLN A 5 5.67 7.30 7.53
CA GLN A 5 4.22 7.07 7.64
C GLN A 5 3.38 8.03 6.80
N GLU A 6 3.93 9.20 6.43
CA GLU A 6 3.23 10.20 5.61
C GLU A 6 3.54 10.08 4.10
N LEU A 7 4.35 9.10 3.69
CA LEU A 7 4.68 8.92 2.28
C LEU A 7 3.47 8.44 1.49
N LYS A 8 3.32 8.99 0.27
CA LYS A 8 2.43 8.41 -0.73
C LYS A 8 2.97 7.06 -1.19
N PHE A 9 2.11 6.23 -1.76
CA PHE A 9 2.48 4.91 -2.26
C PHE A 9 3.63 4.99 -3.27
N GLU A 10 3.53 5.90 -4.24
CA GLU A 10 4.51 6.08 -5.31
C GLU A 10 5.88 6.52 -4.76
N GLU A 11 5.88 7.36 -3.73
CA GLU A 11 7.11 7.84 -3.07
C GLU A 11 7.77 6.73 -2.25
N ALA A 12 6.98 5.94 -1.51
CA ALA A 12 7.47 4.79 -0.76
C ALA A 12 8.04 3.71 -1.71
N LEU A 13 7.36 3.44 -2.82
CA LEU A 13 7.80 2.50 -3.84
C LEU A 13 9.11 2.96 -4.50
N ALA A 14 9.20 4.22 -4.92
CA ALA A 14 10.43 4.75 -5.53
C ALA A 14 11.64 4.67 -4.59
N LYS A 15 11.44 4.95 -3.30
CA LYS A 15 12.48 4.79 -2.27
C LYS A 15 12.86 3.32 -2.08
N LEU A 16 11.88 2.41 -2.06
CA LEU A 16 12.13 0.97 -1.92
C LEU A 16 12.97 0.44 -3.08
N GLU A 17 12.62 0.82 -4.32
CA GLU A 17 13.40 0.45 -5.50
C GLU A 17 14.82 0.99 -5.43
N GLN A 18 15.02 2.21 -4.91
CA GLN A 18 16.36 2.75 -4.72
C GLN A 18 17.16 1.92 -3.70
N VAL A 19 16.54 1.53 -2.59
CA VAL A 19 17.17 0.64 -1.60
C VAL A 19 17.58 -0.68 -2.24
N VAL A 20 16.69 -1.31 -3.01
CA VAL A 20 16.99 -2.57 -3.72
C VAL A 20 18.15 -2.39 -4.68
N ARG A 21 18.14 -1.34 -5.52
CA ARG A 21 19.24 -1.03 -6.44
C ARG A 21 20.59 -0.85 -5.72
N GLN A 22 20.59 -0.23 -4.53
CA GLN A 22 21.80 -0.06 -3.74
C GLN A 22 22.27 -1.39 -3.13
N LEU A 23 21.36 -2.23 -2.63
CA LEU A 23 21.71 -3.56 -2.11
C LEU A 23 22.27 -4.48 -3.21
N GLU A 24 21.76 -4.36 -4.44
CA GLU A 24 22.20 -5.14 -5.60
C GLU A 24 23.55 -4.67 -6.19
N SER A 25 24.02 -3.45 -5.85
CA SER A 25 25.29 -2.94 -6.39
C SER A 25 26.51 -3.71 -5.87
N GLY A 26 26.42 -4.30 -4.68
CA GLY A 26 27.50 -5.05 -4.05
C GLY A 26 28.67 -4.19 -3.54
N GLU A 27 28.55 -2.85 -3.58
CA GLU A 27 29.59 -1.91 -3.15
C GLU A 27 29.51 -1.54 -1.66
N LEU A 28 28.49 -2.03 -0.96
CA LEU A 28 28.18 -1.67 0.43
C LEU A 28 28.95 -2.53 1.43
N THR A 29 29.33 -1.91 2.55
CA THR A 29 29.77 -2.67 3.72
C THR A 29 28.60 -3.44 4.34
N LEU A 30 28.91 -4.41 5.21
CA LEU A 30 27.89 -5.18 5.93
C LEU A 30 26.96 -4.28 6.75
N ASP A 31 27.51 -3.30 7.47
CA ASP A 31 26.73 -2.38 8.31
C ASP A 31 25.81 -1.48 7.48
N GLU A 32 26.27 -1.01 6.32
CA GLU A 32 25.44 -0.23 5.39
C GLU A 32 24.33 -1.09 4.78
N SER A 33 24.65 -2.33 4.41
CA SER A 33 23.69 -3.30 3.88
C SER A 33 22.59 -3.59 4.88
N LEU A 34 22.93 -3.76 6.17
CA LEU A 34 21.95 -3.97 7.24
C LEU A 34 21.02 -2.76 7.41
N LYS A 35 21.55 -1.53 7.42
CA LYS A 35 20.75 -0.30 7.54
C LYS A 35 19.80 -0.12 6.35
N LEU A 36 20.27 -0.40 5.14
CA LEU A 36 19.45 -0.34 3.93
C LEU A 36 18.38 -1.42 3.95
N PHE A 37 18.71 -2.64 4.37
CA PHE A 37 17.75 -3.72 4.53
C PHE A 37 16.63 -3.37 5.52
N GLU A 38 16.97 -2.84 6.70
CA GLU A 38 15.97 -2.38 7.67
C GLU A 38 15.05 -1.31 7.08
N SER A 39 15.62 -0.34 6.36
CA SER A 39 14.87 0.70 5.67
C SER A 39 13.95 0.13 4.59
N GLY A 40 14.43 -0.85 3.83
CA GLY A 40 13.66 -1.57 2.81
C GLY A 40 12.46 -2.32 3.40
N ILE A 41 12.65 -3.01 4.54
CA ILE A 41 11.55 -3.68 5.25
C ILE A 41 10.47 -2.68 5.69
N VAL A 42 10.87 -1.51 6.20
CA VAL A 42 9.92 -0.45 6.59
C VAL A 42 9.14 0.06 5.39
N LEU A 43 9.82 0.38 4.29
CA LEU A 43 9.19 0.86 3.05
C LEU A 43 8.23 -0.17 2.46
N ALA A 44 8.62 -1.45 2.41
CA ALA A 44 7.76 -2.53 1.92
C ALA A 44 6.47 -2.67 2.74
N ARG A 45 6.56 -2.55 4.08
CA ARG A 45 5.38 -2.55 4.96
C ARG A 45 4.44 -1.38 4.67
N ILE A 46 4.99 -0.20 4.41
CA ILE A 46 4.18 0.98 4.08
C ILE A 46 3.47 0.81 2.74
N CYS A 47 4.18 0.29 1.73
CA CYS A 47 3.56 -0.03 0.44
C CYS A 47 2.40 -1.02 0.62
N SER A 48 2.60 -2.10 1.39
CA SER A 48 1.54 -3.06 1.70
C SER A 48 0.34 -2.40 2.38
N GLN A 49 0.57 -1.62 3.44
CA GLN A 49 -0.50 -0.93 4.16
C GLN A 49 -1.32 0.00 3.25
N LYS A 50 -0.66 0.71 2.34
CA LYS A 50 -1.32 1.61 1.39
C LYS A 50 -2.16 0.84 0.37
N LEU A 51 -1.69 -0.33 -0.09
CA LEU A 51 -2.45 -1.22 -0.96
C LEU A 51 -3.66 -1.80 -0.23
N ASP A 52 -3.49 -2.26 1.01
CA ASP A 52 -4.57 -2.79 1.85
C ASP A 52 -5.66 -1.72 2.08
N GLU A 53 -5.26 -0.47 2.38
CA GLU A 53 -6.17 0.67 2.50
C GLU A 53 -6.95 0.93 1.20
N ALA A 54 -6.28 0.82 0.04
CA ALA A 54 -6.91 1.03 -1.26
C ALA A 54 -7.88 -0.10 -1.62
N GLU A 55 -7.49 -1.35 -1.37
CA GLU A 55 -8.34 -2.53 -1.57
C GLU A 55 -9.60 -2.44 -0.69
N GLY A 56 -9.46 -2.10 0.59
CA GLY A 56 -10.60 -1.93 1.49
C GLY A 56 -11.59 -0.86 1.01
N LYS A 57 -11.08 0.25 0.46
CA LYS A 57 -11.96 1.29 -0.15
C LYS A 57 -12.70 0.77 -1.38
N ILE A 58 -12.04 0.00 -2.24
CA ILE A 58 -12.67 -0.61 -3.42
C ILE A 58 -13.76 -1.59 -2.98
N GLN A 59 -13.48 -2.44 -1.99
CA GLN A 59 -14.45 -3.41 -1.47
C GLN A 59 -15.69 -2.72 -0.89
N LEU A 60 -15.51 -1.62 -0.15
CA LEU A 60 -16.63 -0.83 0.36
C LEU A 60 -17.47 -0.24 -0.78
N LEU A 61 -16.85 0.36 -1.79
CA LEU A 61 -17.57 0.94 -2.93
C LEU A 61 -18.39 -0.11 -3.70
N ILE A 62 -17.80 -1.29 -3.94
CA ILE A 62 -18.50 -2.41 -4.61
C ILE A 62 -19.62 -2.96 -3.71
N GLY A 63 -19.37 -3.10 -2.41
CA GLY A 63 -20.37 -3.57 -1.44
C GLY A 63 -21.56 -2.63 -1.30
N GLU A 64 -21.31 -1.31 -1.22
CA GLU A 64 -22.35 -0.27 -1.18
C GLU A 64 -23.15 -0.22 -2.48
N GLU A 65 -22.53 -0.43 -3.65
CA GLU A 65 -23.23 -0.50 -4.92
C GLU A 65 -24.14 -1.74 -5.02
N GLY A 66 -23.69 -2.87 -4.44
CA GLY A 66 -24.50 -4.10 -4.29
C GLY A 66 -25.69 -3.91 -3.35
N GLU A 67 -25.52 -3.25 -2.21
CA GLU A 67 -26.61 -2.94 -1.28
C GLU A 67 -27.58 -1.92 -1.88
N ARG A 68 -27.09 -0.85 -2.53
CA ARG A 68 -27.93 0.16 -3.15
C ARG A 68 -28.77 -0.40 -4.30
N SER A 69 -28.22 -1.34 -5.07
CA SER A 69 -28.94 -2.07 -6.12
C SER A 69 -30.02 -2.99 -5.55
N ALA A 70 -29.74 -3.69 -4.44
CA ALA A 70 -30.73 -4.53 -3.75
C ALA A 70 -31.91 -3.70 -3.20
N PHE A 71 -31.63 -2.60 -2.50
CA PHE A 71 -32.65 -1.71 -1.97
C PHE A 71 -33.52 -1.07 -3.06
N GLN A 72 -32.95 -0.70 -4.22
CA GLN A 72 -33.72 -0.16 -5.35
C GLN A 72 -34.63 -1.22 -5.99
N SER A 73 -34.18 -2.47 -6.07
CA SER A 73 -34.97 -3.56 -6.65
C SER A 73 -36.16 -4.00 -5.77
N GLU A 74 -36.03 -3.91 -4.44
CA GLU A 74 -37.12 -4.23 -3.50
C GLU A 74 -38.18 -3.11 -3.43
N GLU A 75 -37.78 -1.85 -3.64
CA GLU A 75 -38.68 -0.69 -3.62
C GLU A 75 -39.51 -0.56 -4.92
N GLU A 76 -38.94 -0.93 -6.09
CA GLU A 76 -39.67 -1.01 -7.36
C GLU A 76 -40.62 -2.22 -7.45
N ALA A 77 -40.33 -3.33 -6.78
CA ALA A 77 -41.19 -4.53 -6.76
C ALA A 77 -42.44 -4.41 -5.87
N SER A 78 -42.53 -3.32 -5.08
CA SER A 78 -43.64 -3.02 -4.16
C SER A 78 -44.60 -1.92 -4.68
N LEU A 79 -44.35 -1.40 -5.89
CA LEU A 79 -45.21 -0.48 -6.65
C LEU A 79 -45.99 -1.23 -7.75
#